data_AF-A0A8S9KX02-F1
#
_entry.id   AF-A0A8S9KX02-F1
#
_cell.length_a   1.000
_cell.length_b   1.000
_cell.length_c   1.000
_cell.angle_alpha   90.00
_cell.angle_beta   90.00
_cell.angle_gamma   90.00
#
_symmetry.space_group_name_H-M   'P 1'
#
loop_
_entity.id
_entity.type
_entity.pdbx_description
1 polymer ?
#
loop_
_entity_poly.entity_id
_entity_poly.type
_entity_poly.pdbx_seq_one_letter_code
_entity_poly.pdbx_strand_id
1 'polypeptide(L)'
;MKHKAEMGMRKPESRIQHRNSIVASFRAAECEIQTSLWNLGVFRAEFLRSSTLHHHHVGDPCVVCSLYEVLTALSAASREIRKKPVTPSTLRITLSNLYPDSSFFQEAQMNDASEVLAVIFDCLHRSFAQSSSLSDTDSSESNYTGSWDCANRTCSAHSLFGMNIFDQLNCYSCGLESRHMKYTSFFHNINASALRNMKMNHQLGCDPETGGCGKPNHIRHFLTTPPHVFTAVLGWQNTCESVEDIAATLAALNTEIDISIMYRGLDPKSIYSLASVVCYYGQHYHCFAYSHEHDRWIMYDDKTVKVIGSRSDVLSMCKKGHLQPQLLLYEKQR
;
A
#
# COMPACT_ATOMS: atom_id res chain seq x y z
N MET A 1 -55.34 4.70 -37.67
CA MET A 1 -53.86 4.78 -37.59
C MET A 1 -53.45 4.54 -36.14
N LYS A 2 -52.61 3.51 -35.91
CA LYS A 2 -51.53 3.38 -34.90
C LYS A 2 -51.88 3.66 -33.42
N HIS A 3 -51.54 2.86 -32.41
CA HIS A 3 -50.84 1.59 -32.28
C HIS A 3 -51.12 1.13 -30.83
N LYS A 4 -51.34 -0.18 -30.62
CA LYS A 4 -51.20 -0.83 -29.31
C LYS A 4 -49.79 -0.57 -28.77
N ALA A 5 -49.66 -0.24 -27.48
CA ALA A 5 -48.43 -0.42 -26.73
C ALA A 5 -48.75 -1.30 -25.51
N GLU A 6 -48.46 -2.59 -25.65
CA GLU A 6 -48.42 -3.55 -24.56
C GLU A 6 -47.33 -3.11 -23.57
N MET A 7 -47.74 -2.74 -22.37
CA MET A 7 -46.85 -2.60 -21.21
C MET A 7 -46.46 -4.01 -20.74
N GLY A 8 -45.49 -4.60 -21.46
CA GLY A 8 -44.84 -5.82 -21.01
C GLY A 8 -44.04 -5.55 -19.75
N MET A 9 -44.55 -6.00 -18.60
CA MET A 9 -43.75 -6.19 -17.39
C MET A 9 -42.55 -7.08 -17.72
N ARG A 10 -41.37 -6.47 -17.95
CA ARG A 10 -40.12 -7.21 -17.90
C ARG A 10 -39.87 -7.62 -16.46
N LYS A 11 -39.74 -8.93 -16.26
CA LYS A 11 -39.50 -9.59 -14.97
C LYS A 11 -38.29 -9.00 -14.22
N PRO A 12 -38.25 -9.06 -12.88
CA PRO A 12 -37.17 -8.51 -12.05
C PRO A 12 -35.85 -9.30 -12.11
N GLU A 13 -35.80 -10.41 -12.85
CA GLU A 13 -34.68 -11.38 -12.84
C GLU A 13 -33.37 -10.79 -13.41
N SER A 14 -33.43 -9.81 -14.31
CA SER A 14 -32.23 -9.17 -14.87
C SER A 14 -31.53 -8.20 -13.92
N ARG A 15 -32.22 -7.70 -12.88
CA ARG A 15 -31.64 -6.78 -11.87
C ARG A 15 -30.86 -7.53 -10.78
N ILE A 16 -31.22 -8.78 -10.52
CA ILE A 16 -30.56 -9.64 -9.53
C ILE A 16 -29.26 -10.22 -10.13
N GLN A 17 -29.25 -10.53 -11.41
CA GLN A 17 -28.07 -11.04 -12.10
C GLN A 17 -27.00 -9.96 -12.34
N HIS A 18 -27.42 -8.70 -12.53
CA HIS A 18 -26.49 -7.57 -12.58
C HIS A 18 -25.91 -7.27 -11.18
N ARG A 19 -26.73 -7.28 -10.11
CA ARG A 19 -26.27 -7.14 -8.73
C ARG A 19 -25.24 -8.21 -8.31
N ASN A 20 -25.39 -9.45 -8.76
CA ASN A 20 -24.44 -10.52 -8.42
C ASN A 20 -23.08 -10.40 -9.12
N SER A 21 -23.00 -9.65 -10.24
CA SER A 21 -21.74 -9.35 -10.94
C SER A 21 -21.08 -8.07 -10.44
N ILE A 22 -21.83 -7.19 -9.77
CA ILE A 22 -21.42 -5.84 -9.36
C ILE A 22 -20.76 -5.82 -7.96
N VAL A 23 -20.97 -6.85 -7.14
CA VAL A 23 -20.32 -7.05 -5.82
C VAL A 23 -18.88 -7.63 -5.95
N ALA A 24 -18.37 -7.85 -7.17
CA ALA A 24 -17.11 -8.57 -7.40
C ALA A 24 -15.84 -7.70 -7.24
N SER A 25 -15.86 -6.42 -7.64
CA SER A 25 -14.63 -5.60 -7.69
C SER A 25 -14.09 -5.16 -6.32
N PHE A 26 -14.90 -5.16 -5.26
CA PHE A 26 -14.44 -4.86 -3.88
C PHE A 26 -13.89 -6.07 -3.13
N ARG A 27 -14.16 -7.30 -3.60
CA ARG A 27 -13.75 -8.52 -2.90
C ARG A 27 -12.24 -8.76 -2.98
N ALA A 28 -11.63 -8.30 -4.06
CA ALA A 28 -10.37 -8.84 -4.53
C ALA A 28 -9.12 -8.09 -4.08
N ALA A 29 -9.19 -6.92 -3.43
CA ALA A 29 -7.99 -6.21 -2.95
C ALA A 29 -7.84 -6.30 -1.44
N GLU A 30 -8.96 -6.24 -0.70
CA GLU A 30 -8.96 -6.19 0.77
C GLU A 30 -8.34 -7.44 1.39
N CYS A 31 -8.70 -8.63 0.88
CA CYS A 31 -8.21 -9.91 1.39
C CYS A 31 -6.68 -10.02 1.20
N GLU A 32 -6.20 -9.57 0.04
CA GLU A 32 -4.81 -9.58 -0.39
C GLU A 32 -3.99 -8.57 0.42
N ILE A 33 -4.55 -7.39 0.70
CA ILE A 33 -3.94 -6.39 1.60
C ILE A 33 -3.88 -6.91 3.03
N GLN A 34 -4.97 -7.44 3.59
CA GLN A 34 -4.99 -8.02 4.94
C GLN A 34 -3.97 -9.17 5.06
N THR A 35 -3.90 -10.03 4.04
CA THR A 35 -2.94 -11.13 3.97
C THR A 35 -1.51 -10.61 3.88
N SER A 36 -1.26 -9.58 3.07
CA SER A 36 0.06 -8.96 2.96
C SER A 36 0.51 -8.37 4.31
N LEU A 37 -0.38 -7.65 5.00
CA LEU A 37 -0.15 -7.11 6.33
C LEU A 37 0.06 -8.21 7.38
N TRP A 38 -0.71 -9.30 7.34
CA TRP A 38 -0.56 -10.42 8.27
C TRP A 38 0.80 -11.12 8.16
N ASN A 39 1.38 -11.15 6.95
CA ASN A 39 2.68 -11.77 6.71
C ASN A 39 3.86 -10.89 7.16
N LEU A 40 3.63 -9.62 7.49
CA LEU A 40 4.63 -8.77 8.13
C LEU A 40 4.76 -9.13 9.61
N GLY A 41 5.89 -9.74 9.98
CA GLY A 41 6.12 -10.21 11.35
C GLY A 41 6.05 -9.07 12.37
N VAL A 42 6.66 -7.92 12.06
CA VAL A 42 6.69 -6.77 12.97
C VAL A 42 5.30 -6.15 13.14
N PHE A 43 4.56 -5.98 12.04
CA PHE A 43 3.22 -5.41 12.08
C PHE A 43 2.24 -6.33 12.80
N ARG A 44 2.24 -7.62 12.46
CA ARG A 44 1.35 -8.60 13.12
C ARG A 44 1.57 -8.62 14.62
N ALA A 45 2.82 -8.65 15.08
CA ALA A 45 3.13 -8.67 16.51
C ALA A 45 2.68 -7.37 17.21
N GLU A 46 3.03 -6.21 16.64
CA GLU A 46 2.74 -4.92 17.27
C GLU A 46 1.25 -4.57 17.22
N PHE A 47 0.59 -4.80 16.09
CA PHE A 47 -0.84 -4.49 15.92
C PHE A 47 -1.72 -5.39 16.80
N LEU A 48 -1.47 -6.69 16.86
CA LEU A 48 -2.25 -7.58 17.75
C LEU A 48 -2.06 -7.19 19.22
N ARG A 49 -0.86 -6.77 19.62
CA ARG A 49 -0.60 -6.26 20.97
C ARG A 49 -1.35 -4.95 21.23
N SER A 50 -1.20 -3.96 20.35
CA SER A 50 -1.75 -2.61 20.54
C SER A 50 -3.28 -2.58 20.47
N SER A 51 -3.89 -3.44 19.66
CA SER A 51 -5.35 -3.47 19.46
C SER A 51 -6.13 -3.99 20.66
N THR A 52 -5.47 -4.69 21.59
CA THR A 52 -6.08 -5.12 22.87
C THR A 52 -6.08 -4.02 23.93
N LEU A 53 -5.32 -2.95 23.70
CA LEU A 53 -5.29 -1.77 24.56
C LEU A 53 -6.42 -0.79 24.18
N HIS A 54 -6.60 0.24 25.00
CA HIS A 54 -7.54 1.32 24.71
C HIS A 54 -7.15 2.01 23.40
N HIS A 55 -8.10 2.10 22.47
CA HIS A 55 -7.98 2.81 21.21
C HIS A 55 -9.28 3.57 20.92
N HIS A 56 -9.19 4.65 20.15
CA HIS A 56 -10.36 5.35 19.66
C HIS A 56 -11.01 4.54 18.53
N HIS A 57 -12.31 4.24 18.67
CA HIS A 57 -13.03 3.47 17.67
C HIS A 57 -13.33 4.34 16.45
N VAL A 58 -12.84 3.92 15.28
CA VAL A 58 -13.08 4.59 14.00
C VAL A 58 -13.98 3.69 13.15
N GLY A 59 -15.16 4.20 12.80
CA GLY A 59 -16.19 3.47 12.05
C GLY A 59 -17.12 2.64 12.92
N ASP A 60 -18.23 2.22 12.32
CA ASP A 60 -19.23 1.34 12.95
C ASP A 60 -19.58 0.18 11.98
N PRO A 61 -19.13 -1.05 12.26
CA PRO A 61 -18.30 -1.48 13.41
C PRO A 61 -16.86 -0.94 13.34
N CYS A 62 -16.06 -0.96 14.41
CA CYS A 62 -14.71 -0.36 14.42
C CYS A 62 -13.70 -1.06 13.47
N VAL A 63 -12.92 -0.28 12.72
CA VAL A 63 -11.87 -0.77 11.80
C VAL A 63 -10.80 -1.59 12.53
N VAL A 64 -10.27 -1.08 13.64
CA VAL A 64 -9.20 -1.74 14.41
C VAL A 64 -9.69 -3.08 14.96
N CYS A 65 -10.89 -3.12 15.55
CA CYS A 65 -11.49 -4.36 16.04
C CYS A 65 -11.69 -5.37 14.91
N SER A 66 -12.24 -4.91 13.78
CA SER A 66 -12.50 -5.77 12.62
C SER A 66 -11.21 -6.34 12.04
N LEU A 67 -10.16 -5.52 11.93
CA LEU A 67 -8.84 -5.95 11.47
C LEU A 67 -8.19 -6.92 12.46
N TYR A 68 -8.34 -6.70 13.77
CA TYR A 68 -7.87 -7.62 14.80
C TYR A 68 -8.51 -9.00 14.70
N GLU A 69 -9.83 -9.06 14.49
CA GLU A 69 -10.55 -10.32 14.28
C GLU A 69 -10.02 -11.07 13.05
N VAL A 70 -9.83 -10.37 11.94
CA VAL A 70 -9.31 -10.96 10.70
C VAL A 70 -7.90 -11.52 10.89
N LEU A 71 -6.98 -10.73 11.45
CA LEU A 71 -5.59 -11.16 11.64
C LEU A 71 -5.48 -12.31 12.66
N THR A 72 -6.37 -12.33 13.66
CA THR A 72 -6.48 -13.45 14.61
C THR A 72 -6.98 -14.70 13.91
N ALA A 73 -8.01 -14.59 13.07
CA ALA A 73 -8.55 -15.70 12.29
C ALA A 73 -7.50 -16.27 11.30
N LEU A 74 -6.76 -15.40 10.62
CA LEU A 74 -5.64 -15.81 9.75
C LEU A 74 -4.54 -16.54 10.54
N SER A 75 -4.21 -16.03 11.73
CA SER A 75 -3.22 -16.68 12.61
C SER A 75 -3.68 -18.07 13.05
N ALA A 76 -4.96 -18.24 13.42
CA ALA A 76 -5.52 -19.54 13.75
C ALA A 76 -5.54 -20.49 12.54
N ALA A 77 -5.99 -20.01 11.38
CA ALA A 77 -6.04 -20.78 10.14
C ALA A 77 -4.66 -21.24 9.65
N SER A 78 -3.61 -20.43 9.88
CA SER A 78 -2.24 -20.82 9.53
C SER A 78 -1.72 -22.03 10.32
N ARG A 79 -2.26 -22.27 11.52
CA ARG A 79 -1.90 -23.40 12.38
C ARG A 79 -2.65 -24.69 12.04
N GLU A 80 -3.77 -24.58 11.30
CA GLU A 80 -4.55 -25.74 10.88
C GLU A 80 -4.11 -26.23 9.48
N ILE A 81 -3.83 -27.54 9.35
CA ILE A 81 -3.42 -28.17 8.08
C ILE A 81 -4.50 -28.05 6.99
N ARG A 82 -5.78 -27.84 7.37
CA ARG A 82 -6.89 -27.58 6.45
C ARG A 82 -7.21 -26.10 6.41
N LYS A 83 -6.68 -25.43 5.39
CA LYS A 83 -6.89 -24.01 5.09
C LYS A 83 -8.36 -23.75 4.75
N LYS A 84 -9.15 -23.35 5.74
CA LYS A 84 -10.49 -22.79 5.48
C LYS A 84 -10.34 -21.34 5.02
N PRO A 85 -11.06 -20.92 3.96
CA PRO A 85 -11.09 -19.52 3.56
C PRO A 85 -11.62 -18.65 4.71
N VAL A 86 -10.95 -17.54 5.00
CA VAL A 86 -11.50 -16.51 5.90
C VAL A 86 -12.72 -15.90 5.19
N THR A 87 -13.85 -15.84 5.88
CA THR A 87 -15.08 -15.25 5.34
C THR A 87 -14.90 -13.75 5.08
N PRO A 88 -15.64 -13.17 4.11
CA PRO A 88 -15.53 -11.74 3.83
C PRO A 88 -15.74 -10.91 5.10
N SER A 89 -14.76 -10.09 5.41
CA SER A 89 -14.56 -9.49 6.73
C SER A 89 -15.58 -8.41 7.07
N THR A 90 -15.93 -8.35 8.35
CA THR A 90 -16.60 -7.20 9.01
C THR A 90 -15.93 -5.88 8.64
N LEU A 91 -14.60 -5.89 8.43
CA LEU A 91 -13.80 -4.74 8.01
C LEU A 91 -14.30 -4.09 6.72
N ARG A 92 -14.75 -4.88 5.74
CA ARG A 92 -15.31 -4.37 4.50
C ARG A 92 -16.51 -3.47 4.75
N ILE A 93 -17.43 -3.96 5.57
CA ILE A 93 -18.68 -3.27 5.90
C ILE A 93 -18.34 -1.95 6.59
N THR A 94 -17.38 -1.98 7.52
CA THR A 94 -16.89 -0.78 8.18
C THR A 94 -16.33 0.25 7.20
N LEU A 95 -15.42 -0.16 6.31
CA LEU A 95 -14.75 0.77 5.39
C LEU A 95 -15.75 1.42 4.42
N SER A 96 -16.70 0.64 3.90
CA SER A 96 -17.78 1.17 3.07
C SER A 96 -18.68 2.17 3.82
N ASN A 97 -18.98 1.93 5.10
CA ASN A 97 -19.79 2.84 5.92
C ASN A 97 -19.06 4.14 6.27
N LEU A 98 -17.73 4.10 6.42
CA LEU A 98 -16.92 5.26 6.81
C LEU A 98 -16.80 6.32 5.71
N TYR A 99 -16.91 5.91 4.45
CA TYR A 99 -16.73 6.79 3.29
C TYR A 99 -17.87 6.60 2.28
N PRO A 100 -19.13 6.88 2.67
CA PRO A 100 -20.33 6.51 1.90
C PRO A 100 -20.47 7.29 0.58
N ASP A 101 -20.02 8.54 0.56
CA ASP A 101 -20.11 9.44 -0.60
C ASP A 101 -18.86 9.41 -1.48
N SER A 102 -17.82 8.70 -1.05
CA SER A 102 -16.61 8.60 -1.84
C SER A 102 -16.85 7.62 -3.00
N SER A 103 -16.48 8.03 -4.22
CA SER A 103 -16.39 7.10 -5.35
C SER A 103 -15.38 5.98 -5.11
N PHE A 104 -14.53 6.13 -4.08
CA PHE A 104 -13.60 5.13 -3.56
C PHE A 104 -14.29 3.84 -3.07
N PHE A 105 -15.54 3.87 -2.62
CA PHE A 105 -16.23 2.64 -2.16
C PHE A 105 -17.50 2.32 -2.94
N GLN A 106 -17.70 2.98 -4.10
CA GLN A 106 -18.85 2.76 -4.98
C GLN A 106 -18.63 1.59 -5.92
N GLU A 107 -19.64 0.71 -5.99
CA GLU A 107 -19.66 -0.48 -6.84
C GLU A 107 -19.28 -0.17 -8.31
N ALA A 108 -18.35 -0.97 -8.87
CA ALA A 108 -17.80 -0.90 -10.24
C ALA A 108 -16.64 0.08 -10.51
N GLN A 109 -16.01 0.68 -9.48
CA GLN A 109 -14.72 1.37 -9.62
C GLN A 109 -13.57 0.56 -8.98
N MET A 110 -12.43 0.55 -9.66
CA MET A 110 -11.21 -0.19 -9.27
C MET A 110 -10.31 0.73 -8.44
N ASN A 111 -10.17 0.46 -7.15
CA ASN A 111 -9.23 1.21 -6.32
C ASN A 111 -7.85 0.55 -6.40
N ASP A 112 -6.82 1.37 -6.35
CA ASP A 112 -5.42 0.93 -6.24
C ASP A 112 -5.23 0.22 -4.88
N ALA A 113 -4.49 -0.89 -4.86
CA ALA A 113 -4.13 -1.59 -3.64
C ALA A 113 -3.51 -0.63 -2.59
N SER A 114 -2.76 0.37 -3.05
CA SER A 114 -2.19 1.41 -2.18
C SER A 114 -3.24 2.33 -1.54
N GLU A 115 -4.37 2.59 -2.21
CA GLU A 115 -5.44 3.45 -1.67
C GLU A 115 -6.17 2.76 -0.52
N VAL A 116 -6.48 1.47 -0.67
CA VAL A 116 -7.06 0.66 0.42
C VAL A 116 -6.12 0.64 1.62
N LEU A 117 -4.82 0.45 1.37
CA LEU A 117 -3.81 0.48 2.43
C LEU A 117 -3.70 1.87 3.08
N ALA A 118 -3.80 2.95 2.31
CA ALA A 118 -3.79 4.33 2.83
C ALA A 118 -4.99 4.59 3.77
N VAL A 119 -6.17 4.09 3.42
CA VAL A 119 -7.37 4.21 4.27
C VAL A 119 -7.20 3.42 5.57
N ILE A 120 -6.62 2.22 5.51
CA ILE A 120 -6.28 1.46 6.72
C ILE A 120 -5.30 2.27 7.58
N PHE A 121 -4.26 2.88 7.00
CA PHE A 121 -3.31 3.72 7.73
C PHE A 121 -3.96 4.95 8.37
N ASP A 122 -4.89 5.63 7.69
CA ASP A 122 -5.66 6.75 8.26
C ASP A 122 -6.48 6.29 9.46
N CYS A 123 -7.19 5.17 9.35
CA CYS A 123 -7.98 4.62 10.44
C CYS A 123 -7.10 4.26 11.64
N LEU A 124 -5.96 3.61 11.41
CA LEU A 124 -4.98 3.31 12.46
C LEU A 124 -4.43 4.59 13.11
N HIS A 125 -4.13 5.62 12.31
CA HIS A 125 -3.68 6.90 12.83
C HIS A 125 -4.73 7.53 13.73
N ARG A 126 -5.97 7.66 13.27
CA ARG A 126 -7.07 8.23 14.05
C ARG A 126 -7.36 7.44 15.33
N SER A 127 -7.20 6.12 15.31
CA SER A 127 -7.41 5.26 16.49
C SER A 127 -6.33 5.38 17.56
N PHE A 128 -5.06 5.56 17.18
CA PHE A 128 -3.94 5.50 18.12
C PHE A 128 -3.26 6.86 18.40
N ALA A 129 -3.28 7.80 17.45
CA ALA A 129 -2.60 9.09 17.59
C ALA A 129 -3.25 10.03 18.61
N GLN A 130 -4.58 9.92 18.81
CA GLN A 130 -5.33 10.78 19.75
C GLN A 130 -4.95 10.56 21.23
N SER A 131 -4.25 9.47 21.56
CA SER A 131 -3.84 9.16 22.94
C SER A 131 -2.78 10.11 23.51
N SER A 132 -2.21 11.00 22.69
CA SER A 132 -1.24 12.02 23.12
C SER A 132 -1.81 13.43 22.95
N SER A 133 -2.65 13.86 23.90
CA SER A 133 -2.98 15.27 24.11
C SER A 133 -1.78 16.03 24.71
N LEU A 134 -0.67 16.08 23.98
CA LEU A 134 0.46 16.95 24.28
C LEU A 134 0.74 17.83 23.05
N SER A 135 0.08 18.98 23.10
CA SER A 135 0.45 20.28 22.54
C SER A 135 1.45 20.28 21.39
N ASP A 136 0.99 20.79 20.25
CA ASP A 136 1.79 21.57 19.33
C ASP A 136 2.66 22.53 20.14
N THR A 137 3.90 22.12 20.37
CA THR A 137 4.96 23.08 20.65
C THR A 137 5.29 23.62 19.27
N ASP A 138 4.68 24.76 18.94
CA ASP A 138 5.16 25.66 17.91
C ASP A 138 6.66 25.82 18.12
N SER A 139 7.47 25.06 17.38
CA SER A 139 8.88 25.34 17.25
C SER A 139 8.99 26.56 16.35
N SER A 140 8.88 27.73 16.99
CA SER A 140 9.46 28.97 16.50
C SER A 140 10.89 28.69 16.01
N GLU A 141 11.20 29.27 14.85
CA GLU A 141 12.51 29.27 14.18
C GLU A 141 12.92 28.01 13.41
N SER A 142 12.29 27.77 12.25
CA SER A 142 13.03 27.13 11.16
C SER A 142 12.49 27.54 9.79
N ASN A 143 13.37 27.80 8.82
CA ASN A 143 13.04 28.19 7.44
C ASN A 143 12.41 27.05 6.61
N TYR A 144 11.70 26.12 7.24
CA TYR A 144 11.15 24.92 6.62
C TYR A 144 9.63 25.03 6.48
N THR A 145 9.11 24.64 5.32
CA THR A 145 7.68 24.50 5.08
C THR A 145 7.24 23.05 5.32
N GLY A 146 6.19 22.85 6.10
CA GLY A 146 5.63 21.53 6.45
C GLY A 146 5.98 21.05 7.87
N SER A 147 5.28 20.01 8.33
CA SER A 147 5.45 19.37 9.64
C SER A 147 5.37 17.85 9.51
N TRP A 148 5.76 17.13 10.56
CA TRP A 148 5.53 15.69 10.64
C TRP A 148 4.08 15.44 11.07
N ASP A 149 3.43 14.49 10.41
CA ASP A 149 1.99 14.24 10.50
C ASP A 149 1.62 13.63 11.87
N CYS A 150 2.56 12.96 12.53
CA CYS A 150 2.33 12.34 13.83
C CYS A 150 3.61 12.24 14.66
N ALA A 151 3.58 12.79 15.89
CA ALA A 151 4.64 12.61 16.88
C ALA A 151 4.40 11.40 17.81
N ASN A 152 3.22 10.76 17.74
CA ASN A 152 2.83 9.71 18.66
C ASN A 152 3.46 8.37 18.27
N ARG A 153 4.38 7.88 19.11
CA ARG A 153 5.09 6.61 18.90
C ARG A 153 4.19 5.38 19.02
N THR A 154 2.99 5.50 19.60
CA THR A 154 2.01 4.40 19.68
C THR A 154 1.18 4.27 18.40
N CYS A 155 1.27 5.23 17.48
CA CYS A 155 0.60 5.15 16.20
C CYS A 155 1.28 4.12 15.29
N SER A 156 0.74 2.90 15.22
CA SER A 156 1.32 1.80 14.44
C SER A 156 1.48 2.12 12.95
N ALA A 157 0.63 2.96 12.37
CA ALA A 157 0.79 3.40 10.98
C ALA A 157 2.11 4.17 10.80
N HIS A 158 2.32 5.23 11.60
CA HIS A 158 3.50 6.09 11.48
C HIS A 158 4.76 5.43 12.02
N SER A 159 4.66 4.69 13.14
CA SER A 159 5.83 4.05 13.75
C SER A 159 6.38 2.91 12.89
N LEU A 160 5.52 2.16 12.18
CA LEU A 160 5.95 1.02 11.37
C LEU A 160 6.18 1.36 9.91
N PHE A 161 5.32 2.18 9.29
CA PHE A 161 5.34 2.44 7.84
C PHE A 161 5.71 3.88 7.48
N GLY A 162 5.67 4.80 8.45
CA GLY A 162 5.91 6.22 8.21
C GLY A 162 7.36 6.52 7.84
N MET A 163 7.54 7.29 6.77
CA MET A 163 8.82 7.83 6.31
C MET A 163 8.81 9.34 6.50
N ASN A 164 9.59 9.85 7.46
CA ASN A 164 9.75 11.29 7.66
C ASN A 164 10.79 11.83 6.68
N ILE A 165 10.33 12.41 5.57
CA ILE A 165 11.17 12.85 4.46
C ILE A 165 11.40 14.35 4.56
N PHE A 166 12.66 14.73 4.42
CA PHE A 166 13.11 16.09 4.26
C PHE A 166 13.68 16.28 2.85
N ASP A 167 12.98 17.07 2.05
CA ASP A 167 13.39 17.39 0.69
C ASP A 167 14.19 18.68 0.64
N GLN A 168 15.33 18.62 -0.02
CA GLN A 168 16.19 19.77 -0.28
C GLN A 168 16.54 19.85 -1.77
N LEU A 169 16.41 21.04 -2.36
CA LEU A 169 16.90 21.32 -3.72
C LEU A 169 17.88 22.49 -3.70
N ASN A 170 19.16 22.16 -3.86
CA ASN A 170 20.25 23.13 -3.99
C ASN A 170 20.72 23.15 -5.43
N CYS A 171 20.55 24.27 -6.11
CA CYS A 171 20.88 24.41 -7.51
C CYS A 171 22.40 24.34 -7.72
N TYR A 172 22.89 23.37 -8.49
CA TYR A 172 24.33 23.28 -8.77
C TYR A 172 24.86 24.44 -9.60
N SER A 173 24.00 25.15 -10.35
CA SER A 173 24.42 26.21 -11.27
C SER A 173 24.44 27.59 -10.65
N CYS A 174 23.50 27.92 -9.75
CA CYS A 174 23.43 29.26 -9.13
C CYS A 174 23.56 29.22 -7.60
N GLY A 175 23.65 28.05 -6.99
CA GLY A 175 23.73 27.89 -5.54
C GLY A 175 22.42 28.16 -4.80
N LEU A 176 21.37 28.61 -5.50
CA LEU A 176 20.07 28.89 -4.88
C LEU A 176 19.48 27.61 -4.30
N GLU A 177 19.09 27.70 -3.05
CA GLU A 177 18.27 26.70 -2.38
C GLU A 177 16.81 27.08 -2.57
N SER A 178 16.11 26.34 -3.43
CA SER A 178 14.75 26.71 -3.84
C SER A 178 13.66 25.81 -3.24
N ARG A 179 14.02 24.79 -2.46
CA ARG A 179 13.05 23.89 -1.82
C ARG A 179 13.54 23.34 -0.49
N HIS A 180 12.65 23.42 0.50
CA HIS A 180 12.83 22.91 1.86
C HIS A 180 11.51 22.40 2.43
N MET A 181 11.19 21.13 2.19
CA MET A 181 9.91 20.55 2.62
C MET A 181 10.10 19.41 3.61
N LYS A 182 9.30 19.40 4.67
CA LYS A 182 9.15 18.27 5.59
C LYS A 182 7.75 17.68 5.45
N TYR A 183 7.67 16.37 5.28
CA TYR A 183 6.41 15.65 5.21
C TYR A 183 6.57 14.16 5.55
N THR A 184 5.51 13.54 6.04
CA THR A 184 5.47 12.09 6.22
C THR A 184 4.95 11.44 4.94
N SER A 185 5.57 10.35 4.51
CA SER A 185 5.06 9.51 3.43
C SER A 185 4.98 8.05 3.86
N PHE A 186 3.97 7.33 3.36
CA PHE A 186 3.83 5.90 3.58
C PHE A 186 4.27 5.06 2.38
N PHE A 187 4.43 5.68 1.22
CA PHE A 187 4.58 4.98 -0.06
C PHE A 187 5.74 5.56 -0.86
N HIS A 188 6.65 4.69 -1.29
CA HIS A 188 7.62 5.03 -2.32
C HIS A 188 7.09 4.62 -3.69
N ASN A 189 6.71 5.60 -4.51
CA ASN A 189 6.15 5.36 -5.83
C ASN A 189 7.25 5.10 -6.86
N ILE A 190 7.15 3.99 -7.57
CA ILE A 190 8.08 3.54 -8.60
C ILE A 190 7.30 3.44 -9.91
N ASN A 191 7.77 4.13 -10.95
CA ASN A 191 7.22 3.92 -12.28
C ASN A 191 7.76 2.61 -12.88
N ALA A 192 6.88 1.66 -13.22
CA ALA A 192 7.29 0.35 -13.74
C ALA A 192 8.13 0.47 -15.02
N SER A 193 7.82 1.44 -15.89
CA SER A 193 8.57 1.68 -17.13
C SER A 193 9.94 2.29 -16.88
N ALA A 194 10.06 3.19 -15.90
CA ALA A 194 11.35 3.73 -15.49
C ALA A 194 12.23 2.66 -14.85
N LEU A 195 11.63 1.78 -14.03
CA LEU A 195 12.32 0.67 -13.37
C LEU A 195 12.93 -0.30 -14.37
N ARG A 196 12.13 -0.84 -15.29
CA ARG A 196 12.63 -1.82 -16.27
C ARG A 196 13.64 -1.24 -17.27
N ASN A 197 13.58 0.07 -17.53
CA ASN A 197 14.49 0.75 -18.44
C ASN A 197 15.70 1.41 -17.73
N MET A 198 15.82 1.26 -16.40
CA MET A 198 16.86 1.93 -15.58
C MET A 198 16.90 3.46 -15.77
N LYS A 199 15.77 4.09 -16.09
CA LYS A 199 15.62 5.54 -16.31
C LYS A 199 15.01 6.22 -15.10
N MET A 200 15.65 6.11 -13.94
CA MET A 200 15.23 6.82 -12.73
C MET A 200 15.85 8.22 -12.72
N ASN A 201 15.19 9.20 -13.34
CA ASN A 201 15.68 10.58 -13.33
C ASN A 201 14.56 11.61 -13.12
N HIS A 202 14.24 11.87 -11.85
CA HIS A 202 13.36 12.96 -11.46
C HIS A 202 14.18 14.25 -11.35
N GLN A 203 14.30 14.97 -12.47
CA GLN A 203 14.89 16.30 -12.49
C GLN A 203 13.79 17.36 -12.41
N LEU A 204 14.01 18.37 -11.57
CA LEU A 204 13.15 19.55 -11.46
C LEU A 204 13.96 20.80 -11.77
N GLY A 205 13.35 21.74 -12.51
CA GLY A 205 13.97 23.04 -12.76
C GLY A 205 14.21 23.80 -11.46
N CYS A 206 15.33 24.51 -11.36
CA CYS A 206 15.56 25.51 -10.32
C CYS A 206 14.50 26.59 -10.47
N ASP A 207 13.66 26.75 -9.45
CA ASP A 207 12.43 27.54 -9.51
C ASP A 207 12.68 29.03 -9.82
N PRO A 208 12.25 29.54 -10.99
CA PRO A 208 12.42 30.94 -11.34
C PRO A 208 11.63 31.91 -10.45
N GLU A 209 10.52 31.48 -9.84
CA GLU A 209 9.68 32.35 -9.00
C GLU A 209 10.40 32.77 -7.72
N THR A 210 11.32 31.93 -7.23
CA THR A 210 12.20 32.21 -6.09
C THR A 210 13.57 32.77 -6.49
N GLY A 211 13.74 33.21 -7.75
CA GLY A 211 14.99 33.76 -8.28
C GLY A 211 15.95 32.70 -8.88
N GLY A 212 15.44 31.50 -9.16
CA GLY A 212 16.19 30.39 -9.73
C GLY A 212 16.51 30.53 -11.22
N CYS A 213 17.49 29.76 -11.67
CA CYS A 213 18.00 29.83 -13.05
C CYS A 213 17.26 28.94 -14.06
N GLY A 214 16.20 28.24 -13.66
CA GLY A 214 15.42 27.34 -14.52
C GLY A 214 16.11 26.02 -14.91
N LYS A 215 17.41 25.85 -14.61
CA LYS A 215 18.16 24.64 -15.00
C LYS A 215 17.67 23.40 -14.23
N PRO A 216 17.67 22.21 -14.87
CA PRO A 216 17.27 20.97 -14.22
C PRO A 216 18.23 20.61 -13.09
N ASN A 217 17.70 20.21 -11.95
CA ASN A 217 18.39 19.84 -10.71
C ASN A 217 17.77 18.58 -10.11
N HIS A 218 18.49 17.92 -9.21
CA HIS A 218 18.01 16.75 -8.48
C HIS A 218 17.55 17.15 -7.09
N ILE A 219 16.35 16.71 -6.70
CA ILE A 219 15.95 16.78 -5.29
C ILE A 219 16.78 15.77 -4.51
N ARG A 220 17.27 16.20 -3.35
CA ARG A 220 17.85 15.31 -2.35
C ARG A 220 16.77 14.98 -1.34
N HIS A 221 16.38 13.71 -1.29
CA HIS A 221 15.45 13.17 -0.30
C HIS A 221 16.26 12.66 0.89
N PHE A 222 16.11 13.29 2.06
CA PHE A 222 16.70 12.83 3.31
C PHE A 222 15.65 12.13 4.15
N LEU A 223 15.91 10.88 4.54
CA LEU A 223 15.00 10.12 5.41
C LEU A 223 15.49 10.22 6.85
N THR A 224 14.71 10.91 7.69
CA THR A 224 15.08 11.18 9.09
C THR A 224 14.68 10.04 10.01
N THR A 225 13.56 9.38 9.71
CA THR A 225 13.09 8.18 10.42
C THR A 225 12.87 7.08 9.40
N PRO A 226 13.73 6.04 9.33
CA PRO A 226 13.50 4.90 8.46
C PRO A 226 12.33 4.05 8.99
N PRO A 227 11.43 3.56 8.11
CA PRO A 227 10.29 2.77 8.54
C PRO A 227 10.74 1.35 8.93
N HIS A 228 9.98 0.66 9.76
CA HIS A 228 10.21 -0.78 9.99
C HIS A 228 9.77 -1.62 8.79
N VAL A 229 8.77 -1.14 8.06
CA VAL A 229 8.26 -1.74 6.82
C VAL A 229 8.31 -0.70 5.71
N PHE A 230 9.10 -0.96 4.68
CA PHE A 230 9.18 -0.11 3.50
C PHE A 230 8.14 -0.56 2.48
N THR A 231 7.25 0.37 2.10
CA THR A 231 6.17 0.10 1.14
C THR A 231 6.50 0.76 -0.21
N ALA A 232 6.64 -0.05 -1.25
CA ALA A 232 6.83 0.43 -2.61
C ALA A 232 5.57 0.17 -3.45
N VAL A 233 5.16 1.19 -4.22
CA VAL A 233 3.98 1.14 -5.09
C VAL A 233 4.44 1.27 -6.55
N LEU A 234 4.07 0.32 -7.39
CA LEU A 234 4.43 0.29 -8.81
C LEU A 234 3.31 0.87 -9.67
N GLY A 235 3.58 2.02 -10.27
CA GLY A 235 2.71 2.63 -11.27
C GLY A 235 2.92 2.00 -12.65
N TRP A 236 1.88 1.36 -13.18
CA TRP A 236 1.83 0.84 -14.55
C TRP A 236 1.16 1.84 -15.48
N GLN A 237 1.56 1.84 -16.75
CA GLN A 237 0.93 2.70 -17.75
C GLN A 237 -0.43 2.14 -18.17
N ASN A 238 -0.53 0.80 -18.25
CA ASN A 238 -1.74 0.11 -18.67
C ASN A 238 -2.16 -0.94 -17.63
N THR A 239 -3.45 -1.26 -17.60
CA THR A 239 -4.03 -2.34 -16.78
C THR A 239 -3.84 -3.73 -17.40
N CYS A 240 -3.31 -3.80 -18.62
CA CYS A 240 -2.99 -5.01 -19.35
C CYS A 240 -1.67 -4.79 -20.10
N GLU A 241 -0.55 -5.07 -19.43
CA GLU A 241 0.80 -4.90 -19.95
C GLU A 241 1.30 -6.16 -20.67
N SER A 242 2.32 -6.00 -21.52
CA SER A 242 2.91 -7.14 -22.24
C SER A 242 3.58 -8.11 -21.27
N VAL A 243 3.61 -9.40 -21.63
CA VAL A 243 4.28 -10.44 -20.83
C VAL A 243 5.77 -10.13 -20.68
N GLU A 244 6.37 -9.56 -21.71
CA GLU A 244 7.76 -9.12 -21.76
C GLU A 244 8.03 -7.98 -20.78
N ASP A 245 7.18 -6.94 -20.78
CA ASP A 245 7.30 -5.79 -19.86
C ASP A 245 7.06 -6.19 -18.40
N ILE A 246 6.08 -7.07 -18.16
CA ILE A 246 5.82 -7.65 -16.84
C ILE A 246 7.06 -8.41 -16.35
N ALA A 247 7.62 -9.29 -17.19
CA ALA A 247 8.81 -10.06 -16.86
C ALA A 247 10.04 -9.17 -16.61
N ALA A 248 10.26 -8.15 -17.44
CA ALA A 248 11.37 -7.21 -17.29
C ALA A 248 11.25 -6.39 -16.00
N THR A 249 10.05 -5.91 -15.68
CA THR A 249 9.79 -5.19 -14.42
C THR A 249 10.02 -6.09 -13.21
N LEU A 250 9.49 -7.32 -13.25
CA LEU A 250 9.65 -8.30 -12.19
C LEU A 250 11.10 -8.75 -11.96
N ALA A 251 11.90 -8.82 -13.03
CA ALA A 251 13.33 -9.12 -12.96
C ALA A 251 14.15 -7.97 -12.37
N ALA A 252 13.69 -6.73 -12.52
CA ALA A 252 14.29 -5.55 -11.88
C ALA A 252 13.92 -5.41 -10.39
N LEU A 253 12.92 -6.17 -9.90
CA LEU A 253 12.51 -6.18 -8.50
C LEU A 253 13.31 -7.21 -7.70
N ASN A 254 14.19 -6.71 -6.84
CA ASN A 254 14.99 -7.52 -5.95
C ASN A 254 14.19 -7.97 -4.73
N THR A 255 14.54 -9.13 -4.17
CA THR A 255 14.03 -9.60 -2.88
C THR A 255 14.70 -8.91 -1.71
N GLU A 256 15.84 -8.25 -1.93
CA GLU A 256 16.54 -7.43 -0.96
C GLU A 256 16.84 -6.07 -1.57
N ILE A 257 16.56 -5.02 -0.81
CA ILE A 257 16.82 -3.64 -1.23
C ILE A 257 17.57 -2.91 -0.12
N ASP A 258 18.49 -2.03 -0.51
CA ASP A 258 19.12 -1.07 0.39
C ASP A 258 18.48 0.30 0.16
N ILE A 259 17.64 0.74 1.11
CA ILE A 259 16.92 2.00 0.96
C ILE A 259 17.83 3.23 1.11
N SER A 260 19.06 3.06 1.61
CA SER A 260 20.06 4.14 1.67
C SER A 260 20.55 4.58 0.29
N ILE A 261 20.30 3.78 -0.76
CA ILE A 261 20.53 4.15 -2.15
C ILE A 261 19.48 5.16 -2.63
N MET A 262 18.25 5.07 -2.11
CA MET A 262 17.13 5.93 -2.49
C MET A 262 17.04 7.20 -1.62
N TYR A 263 17.39 7.08 -0.34
CA TYR A 263 17.29 8.16 0.63
C TYR A 263 18.62 8.44 1.33
N ARG A 264 18.94 9.72 1.48
CA ARG A 264 20.11 10.18 2.23
C ARG A 264 19.82 10.23 3.74
N GLY A 265 20.87 10.30 4.56
CA GLY A 265 20.74 10.45 6.02
C GLY A 265 20.54 9.14 6.78
N LEU A 266 20.56 8.01 6.07
CA LEU A 266 20.48 6.67 6.67
C LEU A 266 21.88 6.10 6.91
N ASP A 267 21.95 5.16 7.86
CA ASP A 267 23.14 4.34 8.04
C ASP A 267 23.40 3.49 6.79
N PRO A 268 24.67 3.32 6.37
CA PRO A 268 25.02 2.42 5.28
C PRO A 268 24.49 1.01 5.54
N LYS A 269 23.94 0.36 4.50
CA LYS A 269 23.31 -0.97 4.58
C LYS A 269 22.00 -0.98 5.37
N SER A 270 21.12 -0.03 5.07
CA SER A 270 19.73 -0.08 5.51
C SER A 270 18.96 -1.09 4.64
N ILE A 271 19.21 -2.38 4.87
CA ILE A 271 18.73 -3.49 4.05
C ILE A 271 17.32 -3.95 4.50
N TYR A 272 16.45 -4.19 3.52
CA TYR A 272 15.09 -4.69 3.71
C TYR A 272 14.85 -5.90 2.83
N SER A 273 14.12 -6.89 3.36
CA SER A 273 13.71 -8.10 2.64
C SER A 273 12.26 -8.05 2.23
N LEU A 274 11.97 -8.48 1.00
CA LEU A 274 10.63 -8.53 0.46
C LEU A 274 9.79 -9.58 1.20
N ALA A 275 8.77 -9.13 1.91
CA ALA A 275 7.87 -9.98 2.66
C ALA A 275 6.65 -10.39 1.81
N SER A 276 6.11 -9.47 1.01
CA SER A 276 4.97 -9.76 0.14
C SER A 276 4.87 -8.87 -1.09
N VAL A 277 4.21 -9.38 -2.12
CA VAL A 277 3.88 -8.69 -3.36
C VAL A 277 2.38 -8.89 -3.63
N VAL A 278 1.65 -7.79 -3.80
CA VAL A 278 0.28 -7.82 -4.28
C VAL A 278 0.30 -7.47 -5.76
N CYS A 279 -0.20 -8.41 -6.57
CA CYS A 279 -0.30 -8.28 -8.02
C CYS A 279 -1.74 -8.12 -8.44
N TYR A 280 -1.95 -7.48 -9.58
CA TYR A 280 -3.25 -7.24 -10.19
C TYR A 280 -3.31 -7.81 -11.60
N TYR A 281 -4.42 -8.44 -11.96
CA TYR A 281 -4.77 -8.74 -13.35
C TYR A 281 -6.29 -8.91 -13.49
N GLY A 282 -6.89 -8.32 -14.53
CA GLY A 282 -8.27 -8.64 -14.92
C GLY A 282 -9.32 -8.41 -13.82
N GLN A 283 -9.21 -7.30 -13.07
CA GLN A 283 -10.08 -6.94 -11.93
C GLN A 283 -9.93 -7.84 -10.69
N HIS A 284 -8.81 -8.54 -10.58
CA HIS A 284 -8.57 -9.46 -9.50
C HIS A 284 -7.15 -9.29 -8.96
N TYR A 285 -6.99 -9.35 -7.64
CA TYR A 285 -5.66 -9.32 -7.03
C TYR A 285 -5.24 -10.69 -6.53
N HIS A 286 -3.93 -10.84 -6.45
CA HIS A 286 -3.26 -11.99 -5.87
C HIS A 286 -2.18 -11.51 -4.93
N CYS A 287 -2.07 -12.12 -3.76
CA CYS A 287 -1.01 -11.83 -2.81
C CYS A 287 -0.01 -12.98 -2.79
N PHE A 288 1.25 -12.67 -3.08
CA PHE A 288 2.38 -13.57 -2.86
C PHE A 288 3.06 -13.13 -1.57
N ALA A 289 3.20 -14.03 -0.60
CA ALA A 289 3.92 -13.74 0.64
C ALA A 289 4.97 -14.80 0.93
N TYR A 290 6.09 -14.37 1.51
CA TYR A 290 7.17 -15.26 1.91
C TYR A 290 6.92 -15.84 3.29
N SER A 291 6.90 -17.17 3.40
CA SER A 291 6.82 -17.85 4.68
C SER A 291 8.23 -18.19 5.16
N HIS A 292 8.71 -17.49 6.19
CA HIS A 292 9.99 -17.81 6.85
C HIS A 292 9.97 -19.18 7.54
N GLU A 293 8.80 -19.65 8.00
CA GLU A 293 8.65 -20.97 8.62
C GLU A 293 8.89 -22.11 7.64
N HIS A 294 8.48 -21.93 6.39
CA HIS A 294 8.52 -22.98 5.37
C HIS A 294 9.55 -22.72 4.26
N ASP A 295 10.28 -21.60 4.34
CA ASP A 295 11.28 -21.13 3.38
C ASP A 295 10.75 -21.12 1.94
N ARG A 296 9.54 -20.58 1.76
CA ARG A 296 8.85 -20.61 0.46
C ARG A 296 7.82 -19.52 0.29
N TRP A 297 7.59 -19.16 -0.97
CA TRP A 297 6.51 -18.28 -1.38
C TRP A 297 5.17 -19.02 -1.41
N ILE A 298 4.14 -18.34 -0.91
CA ILE A 298 2.76 -18.79 -0.87
C ILE A 298 1.92 -17.75 -1.61
N MET A 299 1.07 -18.21 -2.52
CA MET A 299 0.07 -17.39 -3.20
C MET A 299 -1.26 -17.53 -2.49
N TYR A 300 -1.90 -16.40 -2.23
CA TYR A 300 -3.23 -16.25 -1.70
C TYR A 300 -4.08 -15.60 -2.79
N ASP A 301 -5.17 -16.25 -3.11
CA ASP A 301 -6.11 -15.87 -4.16
C ASP A 301 -7.52 -16.15 -3.63
N ASP A 302 -8.12 -15.13 -3.00
CA ASP A 302 -9.37 -15.20 -2.25
C ASP A 302 -9.44 -16.39 -1.27
N LYS A 303 -10.02 -17.49 -1.75
CA LYS A 303 -10.31 -18.71 -0.98
C LYS A 303 -9.24 -19.78 -1.16
N THR A 304 -8.29 -19.57 -2.06
CA THR A 304 -7.27 -20.54 -2.41
C THR A 304 -5.93 -20.09 -1.87
N VAL A 305 -5.20 -21.04 -1.28
CA VAL A 305 -3.84 -20.79 -0.79
C VAL A 305 -2.95 -21.87 -1.39
N LYS A 306 -2.07 -21.44 -2.30
CA LYS A 306 -1.21 -22.33 -3.08
C LYS A 306 0.25 -22.11 -2.68
N VAL A 307 0.95 -23.20 -2.39
CA VAL A 307 2.40 -23.14 -2.23
C VAL A 307 3.02 -22.97 -3.62
N ILE A 308 3.82 -21.91 -3.79
CA ILE A 308 4.49 -21.59 -5.07
C ILE A 308 5.92 -22.11 -5.09
N GLY A 309 6.66 -21.96 -3.98
CA GLY A 309 8.05 -22.43 -3.90
C GLY A 309 9.03 -21.26 -3.93
N SER A 310 9.90 -21.23 -4.94
CA SER A 310 10.97 -20.24 -5.04
C SER A 310 10.49 -18.89 -5.58
N ARG A 311 11.35 -17.86 -5.50
CA ARG A 311 11.13 -16.57 -6.17
C ARG A 311 10.98 -16.74 -7.69
N SER A 312 11.73 -17.66 -8.29
CA SER A 312 11.62 -17.97 -9.72
C SER A 312 10.25 -18.53 -10.09
N ASP A 313 9.64 -19.31 -9.21
CA ASP A 313 8.30 -19.84 -9.43
C ASP A 313 7.24 -18.73 -9.36
N VAL A 314 7.42 -17.76 -8.45
CA VAL A 314 6.59 -16.54 -8.41
C VAL A 314 6.72 -15.76 -9.71
N LEU A 315 7.94 -15.54 -10.21
CA LEU A 315 8.18 -14.89 -11.51
C LEU A 315 7.47 -15.62 -12.65
N SER A 316 7.59 -16.95 -12.71
CA SER A 316 6.93 -17.75 -13.74
C SER A 316 5.41 -17.66 -13.64
N MET A 317 4.84 -17.63 -12.43
CA MET A 317 3.41 -17.52 -12.21
C MET A 317 2.89 -16.15 -12.67
N CYS A 318 3.57 -15.06 -12.28
CA CYS A 318 3.20 -13.72 -12.73
C CYS A 318 3.27 -13.60 -14.25
N LYS A 319 4.33 -14.14 -14.87
CA LYS A 319 4.47 -14.14 -16.34
C LYS A 319 3.33 -14.89 -17.03
N LYS A 320 3.00 -16.11 -16.55
CA LYS A 320 1.93 -16.94 -17.14
C LYS A 320 0.54 -16.35 -16.92
N GLY A 321 0.32 -15.75 -15.75
CA GLY A 321 -0.96 -15.17 -15.35
C GLY A 321 -1.14 -13.70 -15.76
N HIS A 322 -0.17 -13.08 -16.43
CA HIS A 322 -0.17 -11.65 -16.74
C HIS A 322 -0.34 -10.77 -15.49
N LEU A 323 0.19 -11.22 -14.36
CA LEU A 323 0.03 -10.55 -13.07
C LEU A 323 0.99 -9.39 -12.96
N GLN A 324 0.46 -8.18 -12.78
CA GLN A 324 1.21 -6.93 -12.63
C GLN A 324 1.41 -6.60 -11.14
N PRO A 325 2.64 -6.68 -10.59
CA PRO A 325 2.93 -6.23 -9.23
C PRO A 325 2.53 -4.77 -9.00
N GLN A 326 1.68 -4.47 -8.03
CA GLN A 326 1.28 -3.10 -7.70
C GLN A 326 1.84 -2.64 -6.35
N LEU A 327 1.82 -3.51 -5.33
CA LEU A 327 2.27 -3.16 -3.99
C LEU A 327 3.31 -4.17 -3.51
N LEU A 328 4.43 -3.66 -2.99
CA LEU A 328 5.49 -4.46 -2.39
C LEU A 328 5.74 -3.99 -0.97
N LEU A 329 5.78 -4.95 -0.04
CA LEU A 329 6.08 -4.70 1.36
C LEU A 329 7.40 -5.37 1.69
N TYR A 330 8.35 -4.58 2.19
CA TYR A 330 9.66 -5.06 2.62
C TYR A 330 9.83 -4.83 4.13
N GLU A 331 10.31 -5.84 4.86
CA GLU A 331 10.65 -5.71 6.28
C GLU A 331 12.13 -5.43 6.46
N LYS A 332 12.46 -4.52 7.39
CA LYS A 332 13.85 -4.21 7.74
C LYS A 332 14.57 -5.44 8.27
N GLN A 333 15.75 -5.75 7.74
CA GLN A 333 16.61 -6.80 8.29
C GLN A 333 17.18 -6.35 9.65
N ARG A 334 17.30 -7.28 10.59
CA ARG A 334 17.82 -7.03 11.94
C ARG A 334 19.34 -6.96 11.98
#